data_AF-A0A0F9DNN8-F1
#
_entry.id   AF-A0A0F9DNN8-F1
#
_cell.length_a   1.000
_cell.length_b   1.000
_cell.length_c   1.000
_cell.angle_alpha   90.00
_cell.angle_beta   90.00
_cell.angle_gamma   90.00
#
_symmetry.space_group_name_H-M   'P 1'
#
loop_
_entity.id
_entity.type
_entity.pdbx_description
1 polymer ?
#
loop_
_entity_poly.entity_id
_entity_poly.type
_entity_poly.pdbx_seq_one_letter_code
_entity_poly.pdbx_strand_id
1 'polypeptide(L)'
;SLEFDACFHFEFSPSIAAFEAQPLGYEYEFDNRICRYTPDFLLTHTDGTQKFIEVKKQSKIADEDFRARFIEKQAIAKQDGRDLILVTDKQIRVYPTLNNLKLLHRYSGFQFLTELQASVLELVKQYGSIKVSQLVSFLKVTAGELLATVLRLLSLGQLFADLTTNEISIETAIWSNNV
;
A
#
# COMPACT_ATOMS: atom_id res chain seq x y z
N SER A 1 9.88 4.82 -10.33
CA SER A 1 10.90 5.19 -9.35
C SER A 1 10.67 4.37 -8.07
N LEU A 2 11.50 4.53 -7.03
CA LEU A 2 11.26 3.84 -5.75
C LEU A 2 10.06 4.43 -5.01
N GLU A 3 9.89 5.76 -5.07
CA GLU A 3 8.69 6.48 -4.62
C GLU A 3 7.42 5.91 -5.26
N PHE A 4 7.42 5.72 -6.58
CA PHE A 4 6.28 5.12 -7.29
C PHE A 4 5.96 3.71 -6.81
N ASP A 5 6.98 2.89 -6.53
CA ASP A 5 6.76 1.56 -5.96
C ASP A 5 6.18 1.64 -4.53
N ALA A 6 6.54 2.67 -3.75
CA ALA A 6 6.01 2.89 -2.40
C ALA A 6 4.53 3.26 -2.39
N CYS A 7 4.05 4.03 -3.40
CA CYS A 7 2.64 4.41 -3.52
C CYS A 7 1.69 3.22 -3.46
N PHE A 8 2.05 2.08 -4.06
CA PHE A 8 1.21 0.88 -4.02
C PHE A 8 1.02 0.32 -2.60
N HIS A 9 2.03 0.45 -1.73
CA HIS A 9 1.90 0.06 -0.32
C HIS A 9 1.01 1.02 0.45
N PHE A 10 1.06 2.32 0.12
CA PHE A 10 0.22 3.32 0.76
C PHE A 10 -1.24 3.17 0.34
N GLU A 11 -1.50 2.98 -0.94
CA GLU A 11 -2.84 2.88 -1.54
C GLU A 11 -3.67 1.72 -0.99
N PHE A 12 -3.03 0.58 -0.71
CA PHE A 12 -3.73 -0.63 -0.23
C PHE A 12 -3.46 -0.95 1.25
N SER A 13 -2.88 -0.01 2.01
CA SER A 13 -2.76 -0.16 3.45
C SER A 13 -4.07 0.24 4.14
N PRO A 14 -4.70 -0.63 4.93
CA PRO A 14 -5.96 -0.31 5.61
C PRO A 14 -5.81 0.76 6.70
N SER A 15 -4.57 1.07 7.10
CA SER A 15 -4.27 2.09 8.12
C SER A 15 -4.02 3.48 7.54
N ILE A 16 -3.96 3.62 6.20
CA ILE A 16 -3.66 4.88 5.52
C ILE A 16 -4.94 5.39 4.87
N ALA A 17 -5.34 6.61 5.23
CA ALA A 17 -6.52 7.27 4.67
C ALA A 17 -6.17 8.08 3.41
N ALA A 18 -4.99 8.70 3.38
CA ALA A 18 -4.50 9.47 2.24
C ALA A 18 -2.97 9.58 2.27
N PHE A 19 -2.37 9.87 1.12
CA PHE A 19 -0.97 10.26 1.01
C PHE A 19 -0.80 11.41 0.03
N GLU A 20 0.14 12.30 0.34
CA GLU A 20 0.52 13.44 -0.49
C GLU A 20 2.00 13.29 -0.86
N ALA A 21 2.34 13.42 -2.14
CA ALA A 21 3.72 13.41 -2.60
C ALA A 21 4.32 14.82 -2.54
N GLN A 22 5.57 14.92 -2.07
CA GLN A 22 6.31 16.18 -1.93
C GLN A 22 5.49 17.29 -1.24
N PRO A 23 5.03 17.05 0.01
CA PRO A 23 4.20 17.99 0.76
C PRO A 23 4.93 19.31 1.05
N LEU A 24 4.28 20.23 1.77
CA LEU A 24 4.96 21.43 2.24
C LEU A 24 6.20 21.06 3.07
N GLY A 25 7.36 21.50 2.58
CA GLY A 25 8.64 21.30 3.24
C GLY A 25 8.86 22.25 4.42
N TYR A 26 9.97 22.04 5.12
CA TYR A 26 10.39 22.85 6.27
C TYR A 26 11.89 23.16 6.21
N GLU A 27 12.31 24.09 7.05
CA GLU A 27 13.70 24.49 7.19
C GLU A 27 14.33 23.79 8.40
N TYR A 28 15.62 23.45 8.27
CA TYR A 28 16.42 22.88 9.34
C TYR A 28 17.83 23.47 9.31
N GLU A 29 18.51 23.50 10.45
CA GLU A 29 19.89 23.95 10.53
C GLU A 29 20.85 22.76 10.41
N PHE A 30 21.92 22.92 9.63
CA PHE A 30 23.01 21.95 9.56
C PHE A 30 24.32 22.68 9.25
N ASP A 31 25.37 22.42 10.02
CA ASP A 31 26.66 23.10 9.92
C ASP A 31 26.54 24.65 9.86
N ASN A 32 25.76 25.23 10.77
CA ASN A 32 25.47 26.67 10.86
C ASN A 32 24.85 27.27 9.58
N ARG A 33 24.14 26.45 8.79
CA ARG A 33 23.41 26.89 7.60
C ARG A 33 21.96 26.46 7.67
N ILE A 34 21.07 27.39 7.33
CA ILE A 34 19.65 27.09 7.12
C ILE A 34 19.50 26.36 5.78
N CYS A 35 18.92 25.17 5.83
CA CYS A 35 18.68 24.30 4.70
C CYS A 35 17.17 24.06 4.54
N ARG A 36 16.69 24.00 3.30
CA ARG A 36 15.30 23.59 3.01
C ARG A 36 15.22 22.09 2.78
N TYR A 37 14.12 21.49 3.21
CA TYR A 37 13.85 20.08 3.04
C TYR A 37 12.37 19.83 2.78
N THR A 38 12.10 18.97 1.79
CA THR A 38 10.77 18.46 1.49
C THR A 38 10.83 16.94 1.60
N PRO A 39 10.02 16.31 2.47
CA PRO A 39 9.88 14.85 2.51
C PRO A 39 9.32 14.31 1.19
N ASP A 40 9.52 13.03 0.91
CA ASP A 40 8.95 12.43 -0.30
C ASP A 40 7.43 12.28 -0.21
N PHE A 41 6.92 11.96 0.99
CA PHE A 41 5.48 11.85 1.22
C PHE A 41 5.05 12.32 2.61
N LEU A 42 3.79 12.72 2.71
CA LEU A 42 3.02 12.82 3.95
C LEU A 42 1.93 11.75 3.92
N LEU A 43 1.95 10.83 4.88
CA LEU A 43 0.88 9.86 5.11
C LEU A 43 -0.07 10.40 6.18
N THR A 44 -1.37 10.32 5.90
CA THR A 44 -2.43 10.55 6.89
C THR A 44 -3.08 9.21 7.21
N HIS A 45 -2.98 8.79 8.46
CA HIS A 45 -3.57 7.54 8.95
C HIS A 45 -5.07 7.70 9.21
N THR A 46 -5.78 6.57 9.30
CA THR A 46 -7.22 6.54 9.57
C THR A 46 -7.61 7.07 10.95
N ASP A 47 -6.68 7.09 11.91
CA ASP A 47 -6.84 7.73 13.22
C ASP A 47 -6.54 9.24 13.21
N GLY A 48 -6.21 9.80 12.04
CA GLY A 48 -5.87 11.21 11.85
C GLY A 48 -4.39 11.54 12.10
N THR A 49 -3.58 10.59 12.57
CA THR A 49 -2.15 10.84 12.78
C THR A 49 -1.42 11.01 11.45
N GLN A 50 -0.36 11.82 11.46
CA GLN A 50 0.40 12.15 10.27
C GLN A 50 1.87 11.79 10.41
N LYS A 51 2.44 11.22 9.35
CA LYS A 51 3.86 10.82 9.30
C LYS A 51 4.48 11.22 7.97
N PHE A 52 5.68 11.78 8.02
CA PHE A 52 6.49 12.01 6.84
C PHE A 52 7.25 10.75 6.47
N ILE A 53 7.40 10.51 5.17
CA ILE A 53 8.20 9.41 4.62
C ILE A 53 9.30 9.99 3.75
N GLU A 54 10.52 9.55 3.99
CA GLU A 54 11.67 9.71 3.09
C GLU A 54 11.98 8.35 2.48
N VAL A 55 12.07 8.29 1.16
CA VAL A 55 12.36 7.07 0.40
C VAL A 55 13.81 7.08 -0.06
N LYS A 56 14.59 6.07 0.34
CA LYS A 56 16.01 6.00 -0.01
C LYS A 56 16.47 4.59 -0.36
N LYS A 57 17.40 4.46 -1.31
CA LYS A 57 18.08 3.17 -1.50
C LYS A 57 18.88 2.81 -0.24
N GLN A 58 18.82 1.55 0.19
CA GLN A 58 19.56 1.03 1.33
C GLN A 58 21.06 1.31 1.20
N SER A 59 21.62 1.24 0.00
CA SER A 59 23.05 1.51 -0.23
C SER A 59 23.46 2.97 0.02
N LYS A 60 22.50 3.88 0.14
CA LYS A 60 22.73 5.31 0.38
C LYS A 60 22.56 5.71 1.84
N ILE A 61 22.06 4.83 2.71
CA ILE A 61 21.80 5.19 4.11
C ILE A 61 23.05 5.08 4.99
N ALA A 62 24.11 4.43 4.52
CA ALA A 62 25.38 4.32 5.23
C ALA A 62 26.24 5.58 5.12
N ASP A 63 25.87 6.50 4.23
CA ASP A 63 26.54 7.79 4.06
C ASP A 63 26.40 8.65 5.33
N GLU A 64 27.53 9.08 5.89
CA GLU A 64 27.59 9.77 7.18
C GLU A 64 26.94 11.16 7.13
N ASP A 65 27.15 11.92 6.05
CA ASP A 65 26.51 13.23 5.84
C ASP A 65 24.99 13.08 5.74
N PHE A 66 24.50 12.10 4.98
CA PHE A 66 23.08 11.80 4.94
C PHE A 66 22.52 11.51 6.32
N ARG A 67 23.16 10.64 7.12
CA ARG A 67 22.69 10.28 8.46
C ARG A 67 22.66 11.48 9.40
N ALA A 68 23.72 12.28 9.41
CA ALA A 68 23.80 13.47 10.24
C ALA A 68 22.68 14.46 9.87
N ARG A 69 22.48 14.75 8.58
CA ARG A 69 21.39 15.63 8.12
C ARG A 69 20.01 15.04 8.43
N PHE A 70 19.85 13.73 8.30
CA PHE A 70 18.56 13.08 8.52
C PHE A 70 18.11 13.16 9.98
N ILE A 71 19.05 13.08 10.93
CA ILE A 71 18.76 13.29 12.36
C ILE A 71 18.19 14.69 12.60
N GLU A 72 18.80 15.73 12.04
CA GLU A 72 18.29 17.11 12.18
C GLU A 72 16.92 17.28 11.54
N LYS A 73 16.69 16.70 10.36
CA LYS A 73 15.36 16.68 9.72
C LYS A 73 14.32 16.00 10.60
N GLN A 74 14.65 14.86 11.22
CA GLN A 74 13.75 14.15 12.13
C GLN A 74 13.44 14.99 13.38
N ALA A 75 14.45 15.69 13.92
CA ALA A 75 14.27 16.55 15.09
C ALA A 75 13.25 17.68 14.81
N ILE A 76 13.37 18.37 13.66
CA ILE A 76 12.41 19.41 13.27
C ILE A 76 11.02 18.84 13.00
N ALA A 77 10.90 17.73 12.25
CA ALA A 77 9.61 17.09 12.03
C ALA A 77 8.90 16.75 13.36
N LYS A 78 9.67 16.27 14.35
CA LYS A 78 9.15 15.90 15.66
C LYS A 78 8.65 17.10 16.46
N GLN A 79 9.31 18.27 16.33
CA GLN A 79 8.84 19.52 16.93
C GLN A 79 7.48 19.94 16.36
N ASP A 80 7.24 19.66 15.07
CA ASP A 80 5.95 19.87 14.39
C ASP A 80 4.93 18.75 14.66
N GLY A 81 5.22 17.84 15.60
CA GLY A 81 4.30 16.77 16.02
C GLY A 81 4.22 15.59 15.05
N ARG A 82 5.12 15.48 14.07
CA ARG A 82 5.13 14.40 13.08
C ARG A 82 6.41 13.58 13.16
N ASP A 83 6.31 12.27 12.96
CA ASP A 83 7.50 11.44 12.77
C ASP A 83 7.95 11.50 11.31
N LEU A 84 9.26 11.62 11.08
CA LEU A 84 9.88 11.41 9.76
C LEU A 84 10.51 10.02 9.72
N ILE A 85 10.00 9.17 8.83
CA ILE A 85 10.38 7.75 8.71
C ILE A 85 11.16 7.53 7.42
N LEU A 86 12.33 6.92 7.53
CA LEU A 86 13.11 6.45 6.40
C LEU A 86 12.60 5.08 5.94
N VAL A 87 12.23 4.96 4.67
CA VAL A 87 11.79 3.70 4.05
C VAL A 87 12.73 3.36 2.91
N THR A 88 13.21 2.11 2.87
CA THR A 88 14.18 1.68 1.86
C THR A 88 13.63 0.76 0.79
N ASP A 89 14.40 0.60 -0.29
CA ASP A 89 14.07 -0.35 -1.37
C ASP A 89 13.94 -1.78 -0.90
N LYS A 90 14.61 -2.18 0.18
CA LYS A 90 14.44 -3.50 0.79
C LYS A 90 13.07 -3.70 1.44
N GLN A 91 12.44 -2.62 1.91
CA GLN A 91 11.11 -2.65 2.50
C GLN A 91 10.01 -2.48 1.44
N ILE A 92 10.28 -1.71 0.39
CA ILE A 92 9.32 -1.43 -0.70
C ILE A 92 9.27 -2.57 -1.70
N ARG A 93 10.42 -3.14 -2.09
CA ARG A 93 10.52 -4.16 -3.15
C ARG A 93 10.55 -5.57 -2.57
N VAL A 94 9.57 -5.86 -1.72
CA VAL A 94 9.31 -7.20 -1.19
C VAL A 94 8.34 -7.90 -2.13
N TYR A 95 8.71 -9.10 -2.55
CA TYR A 95 7.92 -9.93 -3.48
C TYR A 95 7.46 -11.21 -2.76
N PRO A 96 6.24 -11.71 -3.04
CA PRO A 96 5.31 -11.29 -4.10
C PRO A 96 4.48 -10.03 -3.81
N THR A 97 4.55 -9.46 -2.62
CA THR A 97 3.71 -8.33 -2.18
C THR A 97 3.61 -7.20 -3.21
N LEU A 98 4.74 -6.63 -3.66
CA LEU A 98 4.72 -5.52 -4.60
C LEU A 98 4.07 -5.89 -5.96
N ASN A 99 4.24 -7.13 -6.42
CA ASN A 99 3.59 -7.61 -7.65
C ASN A 99 2.06 -7.66 -7.46
N ASN A 100 1.61 -8.20 -6.33
CA ASN A 100 0.20 -8.29 -6.00
C ASN A 100 -0.44 -6.89 -5.86
N LEU A 101 0.22 -5.94 -5.19
CA LEU A 101 -0.29 -4.57 -5.05
C LEU A 101 -0.41 -3.85 -6.40
N LYS A 102 0.60 -4.00 -7.27
CA LYS A 102 0.54 -3.49 -8.66
C LYS A 102 -0.60 -4.11 -9.45
N LEU A 103 -0.85 -5.41 -9.24
CA LEU A 103 -1.96 -6.11 -9.87
C LEU A 103 -3.30 -5.56 -9.37
N LEU A 104 -3.48 -5.34 -8.06
CA LEU A 104 -4.70 -4.72 -7.52
C LEU A 104 -4.95 -3.33 -8.14
N HIS A 105 -3.93 -2.49 -8.22
CA HIS A 105 -4.03 -1.16 -8.83
C HIS A 105 -4.50 -1.23 -10.29
N ARG A 106 -4.01 -2.21 -11.07
CA ARG A 106 -4.46 -2.41 -12.46
C ARG A 106 -5.96 -2.67 -12.57
N TYR A 107 -6.60 -3.21 -11.54
CA TYR A 107 -8.03 -3.50 -11.47
C TYR A 107 -8.80 -2.52 -10.55
N SER A 108 -8.25 -1.35 -10.19
CA SER A 108 -8.90 -0.37 -9.30
C SER A 108 -9.85 0.61 -10.00
N GLY A 109 -9.98 0.57 -11.34
CA GLY A 109 -10.78 1.52 -12.13
C GLY A 109 -12.26 1.62 -11.74
N PHE A 110 -12.87 2.81 -11.87
CA PHE A 110 -14.24 3.09 -11.42
C PHE A 110 -15.32 2.49 -12.32
N GLN A 111 -16.02 1.47 -11.81
CA GLN A 111 -17.26 0.93 -12.38
C GLN A 111 -18.18 0.45 -11.25
N PHE A 112 -19.49 0.49 -11.49
CA PHE A 112 -20.50 -0.11 -10.61
C PHE A 112 -20.26 -1.61 -10.45
N LEU A 113 -20.73 -2.19 -9.33
CA LEU A 113 -20.64 -3.63 -9.13
C LEU A 113 -21.44 -4.38 -10.19
N THR A 114 -20.82 -5.37 -10.80
CA THR A 114 -21.50 -6.29 -11.72
C THR A 114 -22.25 -7.37 -10.95
N GLU A 115 -23.22 -8.04 -11.59
CA GLU A 115 -23.93 -9.19 -11.01
C GLU A 115 -22.97 -10.31 -10.58
N LEU A 116 -21.91 -10.52 -11.35
CA LEU A 116 -20.86 -11.49 -11.02
C LEU A 116 -20.13 -11.11 -9.73
N GLN A 117 -19.78 -9.83 -9.57
CA GLN A 117 -19.14 -9.33 -8.35
C GLN A 117 -20.06 -9.47 -7.13
N ALA A 118 -21.35 -9.15 -7.28
CA ALA A 118 -22.33 -9.34 -6.21
C ALA A 118 -22.45 -10.81 -5.80
N SER A 119 -22.51 -11.73 -6.78
CA SER A 119 -22.60 -13.17 -6.55
C SER A 119 -21.36 -13.72 -5.83
N VAL A 120 -20.17 -13.25 -6.20
CA VAL A 120 -18.92 -13.61 -5.51
C VAL A 120 -18.95 -13.15 -4.05
N LEU A 121 -19.39 -11.91 -3.77
CA LEU A 121 -19.48 -11.42 -2.40
C LEU A 121 -20.46 -12.23 -1.55
N GLU A 122 -21.61 -12.62 -2.11
CA GLU A 122 -22.60 -13.46 -1.41
C GLU A 122 -22.04 -14.83 -1.05
N LEU A 123 -21.39 -15.51 -2.01
CA LEU A 123 -20.76 -16.80 -1.77
C LEU A 123 -19.65 -16.70 -0.73
N VAL A 124 -18.79 -15.70 -0.80
CA VAL A 124 -17.72 -15.52 0.21
C VAL A 124 -18.30 -15.28 1.60
N LYS A 125 -19.38 -14.48 1.72
CA LYS A 125 -20.08 -14.30 3.00
C LYS A 125 -20.68 -15.60 3.53
N GLN A 126 -21.25 -16.43 2.65
CA GLN A 126 -21.85 -17.71 3.04
C GLN A 126 -20.81 -18.71 3.55
N TYR A 127 -19.64 -18.80 2.92
CA TYR A 127 -18.60 -19.78 3.25
C TYR A 127 -17.51 -19.23 4.19
N GLY A 128 -17.48 -17.93 4.44
CA GLY A 128 -16.47 -17.23 5.25
C GLY A 128 -15.15 -17.05 4.51
N SER A 129 -14.44 -18.16 4.26
CA SER A 129 -13.18 -18.20 3.50
C SER A 129 -13.24 -19.29 2.45
N ILE A 130 -12.92 -18.94 1.21
CA ILE A 130 -13.05 -19.84 0.05
C ILE A 130 -11.90 -19.64 -0.94
N LYS A 131 -11.44 -20.71 -1.59
CA LYS A 131 -10.48 -20.58 -2.69
C LYS A 131 -11.16 -20.08 -3.95
N VAL A 132 -10.47 -19.24 -4.73
CA VAL A 132 -10.98 -18.74 -6.01
C VAL A 132 -11.35 -19.90 -6.96
N SER A 133 -10.60 -20.99 -6.99
CA SER A 133 -10.87 -22.18 -7.82
C SER A 133 -12.22 -22.84 -7.50
N GLN A 134 -12.70 -22.79 -6.25
CA GLN A 134 -13.99 -23.35 -5.86
C GLN A 134 -15.16 -22.51 -6.42
N LEU A 135 -14.99 -21.19 -6.48
CA LEU A 135 -15.99 -20.28 -7.05
C LEU A 135 -16.15 -20.44 -8.57
N VAL A 136 -15.09 -20.84 -9.29
CA VAL A 136 -15.15 -21.14 -10.74
C VAL A 136 -16.21 -22.21 -11.01
N SER A 137 -16.24 -23.26 -10.18
CA SER A 137 -17.19 -24.36 -10.33
C SER A 137 -18.64 -23.95 -10.05
N PHE A 138 -18.86 -23.04 -9.10
CA PHE A 138 -20.21 -22.58 -8.75
C PHE A 138 -20.80 -21.62 -9.78
N LEU A 139 -19.99 -20.67 -10.25
CA LEU A 139 -20.46 -19.57 -11.08
C LEU A 139 -20.40 -19.87 -12.58
N LYS A 140 -19.78 -20.99 -12.99
CA LYS A 140 -19.63 -21.42 -14.39
C LYS A 140 -18.99 -20.35 -15.29
N VAL A 141 -18.08 -19.56 -14.74
CA VAL A 141 -17.27 -18.54 -15.44
C VAL A 141 -15.86 -19.05 -15.69
N THR A 142 -15.10 -18.38 -16.56
CA THR A 142 -13.69 -18.73 -16.74
C THR A 142 -12.85 -18.33 -15.53
N ALA A 143 -11.72 -19.02 -15.31
CA ALA A 143 -10.76 -18.66 -14.27
C ALA A 143 -10.24 -17.21 -14.41
N GLY A 144 -10.05 -16.74 -15.65
CA GLY A 144 -9.57 -15.38 -15.92
C GLY A 144 -10.60 -14.31 -15.54
N GLU A 145 -11.87 -14.49 -15.92
CA GLU A 145 -12.96 -13.58 -15.54
C GLU A 145 -13.16 -13.53 -14.03
N LEU A 146 -13.08 -14.69 -13.37
CA LEU A 146 -13.21 -14.76 -11.93
C LEU A 146 -12.03 -14.09 -11.22
N LEU A 147 -10.80 -14.31 -11.68
CA LEU A 147 -9.63 -13.64 -11.12
C LEU A 147 -9.72 -12.12 -11.28
N ALA A 148 -10.14 -11.62 -12.44
CA ALA A 148 -10.37 -10.19 -12.65
C ALA A 148 -11.44 -9.64 -11.68
N THR A 149 -12.51 -10.41 -11.46
CA THR A 149 -13.59 -10.08 -10.51
C THR A 149 -13.06 -10.02 -9.07
N VAL A 150 -12.27 -11.01 -8.66
CA VAL A 150 -11.68 -11.08 -7.31
C VAL A 150 -10.67 -9.95 -7.11
N LEU A 151 -9.79 -9.70 -8.06
CA LEU A 151 -8.82 -8.59 -8.02
C LEU A 151 -9.50 -7.24 -7.88
N ARG A 152 -10.63 -7.05 -8.59
CA ARG A 152 -11.46 -5.86 -8.46
C ARG A 152 -12.07 -5.71 -7.05
N LEU A 153 -12.60 -6.79 -6.49
CA LEU A 153 -13.20 -6.76 -5.16
C LEU A 153 -12.15 -6.57 -4.05
N LEU A 154 -10.95 -7.15 -4.22
CA LEU A 154 -9.79 -6.91 -3.36
C LEU A 154 -9.35 -5.44 -3.44
N SER A 155 -9.25 -4.85 -4.64
CA SER A 155 -8.84 -3.45 -4.80
C SER A 155 -9.85 -2.45 -4.23
N LEU A 156 -11.13 -2.83 -4.13
CA LEU A 156 -12.19 -2.06 -3.48
C LEU A 156 -12.26 -2.28 -1.96
N GLY A 157 -11.45 -3.16 -1.39
CA GLY A 157 -11.53 -3.55 0.03
C GLY A 157 -12.83 -4.28 0.40
N GLN A 158 -13.55 -4.84 -0.58
CA GLN A 158 -14.75 -5.65 -0.34
C GLN A 158 -14.41 -7.12 -0.02
N LEU A 159 -13.24 -7.57 -0.49
CA LEU A 159 -12.63 -8.85 -0.15
C LEU A 159 -11.22 -8.65 0.38
N PHE A 160 -10.71 -9.69 1.03
CA PHE A 160 -9.36 -9.75 1.58
C PHE A 160 -8.69 -11.05 1.18
N ALA A 161 -7.37 -11.01 1.07
CA ALA A 161 -6.51 -12.14 0.76
C ALA A 161 -5.13 -11.93 1.41
N ASP A 162 -4.37 -13.00 1.60
CA ASP A 162 -2.95 -12.87 1.90
C ASP A 162 -2.19 -12.43 0.65
N LEU A 163 -1.68 -11.20 0.66
CA LEU A 163 -0.92 -10.61 -0.45
C LEU A 163 0.59 -10.85 -0.32
N THR A 164 1.04 -11.47 0.77
CA THR A 164 2.44 -11.49 1.19
C THR A 164 3.13 -12.82 0.95
N THR A 165 2.40 -13.94 1.04
CA THR A 165 3.02 -15.28 0.94
C THR A 165 3.17 -15.74 -0.51
N ASN A 166 2.14 -15.60 -1.34
CA ASN A 166 2.11 -16.12 -2.71
C ASN A 166 1.57 -15.08 -3.70
N GLU A 167 1.88 -15.24 -4.99
CA GLU A 167 1.20 -14.47 -6.05
C GLU A 167 -0.30 -14.81 -6.10
N ILE A 168 -1.13 -13.81 -6.36
CA ILE A 168 -2.58 -14.02 -6.48
C ILE A 168 -2.86 -14.95 -7.67
N SER A 169 -3.60 -16.02 -7.40
CA SER A 169 -3.97 -17.04 -8.38
C SER A 169 -5.31 -17.68 -8.02
N ILE A 170 -5.75 -18.66 -8.80
CA ILE A 170 -6.97 -19.42 -8.49
C ILE A 170 -6.87 -20.20 -7.16
N GLU A 171 -5.66 -20.43 -6.65
CA GLU A 171 -5.45 -21.11 -5.36
C GLU A 171 -5.51 -20.15 -4.17
N THR A 172 -5.59 -18.85 -4.41
CA THR A 172 -5.72 -17.84 -3.35
C THR A 172 -7.03 -18.03 -2.59
N ALA A 173 -6.94 -18.08 -1.26
CA ALA A 173 -8.10 -18.00 -0.39
C ALA A 173 -8.52 -16.54 -0.20
N ILE A 174 -9.82 -16.29 -0.28
CA ILE A 174 -10.43 -14.97 -0.10
C ILE A 174 -11.52 -15.00 0.95
N TRP A 175 -11.66 -13.90 1.68
CA TRP A 175 -12.67 -13.72 2.73
C TRP A 175 -13.21 -12.28 2.76
N SER A 176 -14.24 -12.02 3.57
CA SER A 176 -14.78 -10.67 3.81
C SER A 176 -14.82 -10.36 5.30
N ASN A 177 -14.76 -9.07 5.69
CA ASN A 177 -14.80 -8.65 7.10
C ASN A 177 -16.19 -8.72 7.74
N ASN A 178 -17.21 -9.20 7.02
CA ASN A 178 -18.56 -9.39 7.57
C ASN A 178 -18.71 -10.84 8.03
N VAL A 179 -18.22 -11.12 9.24
CA VAL A 179 -18.75 -12.17 10.11
C VAL A 179 -19.43 -11.48 11.27
#